data_AF-A0A0C1DBZ7-F1
#
_entry.id   AF-A0A0C1DBZ7-F1
#
_cell.length_a   1.000
_cell.length_b   1.000
_cell.length_c   1.000
_cell.angle_alpha   90.00
_cell.angle_beta   90.00
_cell.angle_gamma   90.00
#
_symmetry.space_group_name_H-M   'P 1'
#
loop_
_entity.id
_entity.type
_entity.pdbx_description
1 polymer ?
#
loop_
_entity_poly.entity_id
_entity_poly.type
_entity_poly.pdbx_seq_one_letter_code
_entity_poly.pdbx_strand_id
1 'polypeptide(L)'
;MKNISNPTINGLKILSCLFLTVLTINTKAQEVKYFKSIFPEEDGKVKSIGNTQFEYYRSIFPEENGKIKSIGDTKFEYNRSIFPEENGKLKSVGNKTVTYYRSIFPEENGKIKSIGDIEFTYYRSIFDEENGKVKSIGNTKVEYYRSIFPEENGKIKSIGGAQIEYHRSIFPEENGKLKSISGQTGSNFISSPIELYQFIMQENAK
;
A
#
# COMPACT_ATOMS: atom_id res chain seq x y z
N MET A 1 18.65 -21.65 12.85
CA MET A 1 18.26 -20.67 11.80
C MET A 1 16.90 -20.10 12.18
N LYS A 2 16.86 -18.90 12.78
CA LYS A 2 15.60 -18.25 13.17
C LYS A 2 15.08 -17.46 11.98
N ASN A 3 13.92 -17.87 11.49
CA ASN A 3 13.14 -17.15 10.50
C ASN A 3 12.63 -15.86 11.19
N ILE A 4 13.27 -14.72 10.95
CA ILE A 4 12.80 -13.42 11.42
C ILE A 4 11.85 -12.91 10.35
N SER A 5 10.59 -13.37 10.41
CA SER A 5 9.49 -12.70 9.72
C SER A 5 9.28 -11.34 10.39
N ASN A 6 9.96 -10.31 9.88
CA ASN A 6 9.83 -8.93 10.36
C ASN A 6 8.39 -8.42 10.08
N PRO A 7 7.58 -8.14 11.11
CA PRO A 7 6.17 -7.72 10.94
C PRO A 7 6.04 -6.31 10.33
N THR A 8 7.14 -5.56 10.22
CA THR A 8 7.22 -4.21 9.65
C THR A 8 7.11 -4.14 8.13
N ILE A 9 7.23 -5.26 7.41
CA ILE A 9 7.26 -5.28 5.94
C ILE A 9 5.85 -5.20 5.33
N ASN A 10 4.81 -5.62 6.06
CA ASN A 10 3.45 -5.70 5.53
C ASN A 10 2.69 -4.36 5.53
N GLY A 11 3.04 -3.43 6.43
CA GLY A 11 2.48 -2.07 6.47
C GLY A 11 3.05 -1.14 5.39
N LEU A 12 4.27 -1.42 4.91
CA LEU A 12 4.95 -0.61 3.89
C LEU A 12 4.33 -0.75 2.49
N LYS A 13 3.70 -1.90 2.21
CA LYS A 13 3.10 -2.19 0.90
C LYS A 13 1.85 -1.34 0.66
N ILE A 14 0.92 -1.23 1.61
CA ILE A 14 -0.28 -0.36 1.49
C ILE A 14 0.13 1.11 1.32
N LEU A 15 1.26 1.49 1.92
CA LEU A 15 1.84 2.82 1.75
C LEU A 15 2.40 3.05 0.34
N SER A 16 2.89 2.02 -0.36
CA SER A 16 3.32 2.16 -1.76
C SER A 16 2.18 2.52 -2.73
N CYS A 17 0.96 2.01 -2.49
CA CYS A 17 -0.23 2.49 -3.19
C CYS A 17 -0.53 3.95 -2.86
N LEU A 18 -0.37 4.36 -1.58
CA LEU A 18 -0.53 5.77 -1.18
C LEU A 18 0.51 6.68 -1.85
N PHE A 19 1.77 6.23 -1.96
CA PHE A 19 2.84 6.95 -2.66
C PHE A 19 2.53 7.18 -4.14
N LEU A 20 1.80 6.27 -4.77
CA LEU A 20 1.31 6.43 -6.16
C LEU A 20 0.08 7.33 -6.25
N THR A 21 -0.84 7.32 -5.28
CA THR A 21 -1.98 8.28 -5.28
C THR A 21 -1.53 9.74 -5.18
N VAL A 22 -0.37 10.01 -4.57
CA VAL A 22 0.24 11.36 -4.53
C VAL A 22 0.98 11.69 -5.85
N LEU A 23 1.42 10.67 -6.58
CA LEU A 23 2.03 10.82 -7.91
C LEU A 23 0.97 10.64 -9.00
N THR A 24 0.11 11.65 -9.18
CA THR A 24 -0.48 11.88 -10.50
C THR A 24 0.65 12.35 -11.43
N ILE A 25 1.48 11.43 -11.91
CA ILE A 25 2.51 11.75 -12.91
C ILE A 25 1.76 12.03 -14.20
N ASN A 26 1.62 13.31 -14.50
CA ASN A 26 1.11 13.82 -15.76
C ASN A 26 1.77 13.06 -16.92
N THR A 27 0.99 12.53 -17.87
CA THR A 27 1.37 11.56 -18.91
C THR A 27 2.40 12.05 -19.94
N LYS A 28 3.05 13.19 -19.69
CA LYS A 28 4.24 13.61 -20.43
C LYS A 28 5.46 12.89 -19.86
N ALA A 29 6.37 12.45 -20.75
CA ALA A 29 7.70 12.00 -20.35
C ALA A 29 8.39 13.11 -19.55
N GLN A 30 8.57 12.88 -18.26
CA GLN A 30 9.24 13.81 -17.35
C GLN A 30 10.62 13.26 -17.02
N GLU A 31 11.60 14.17 -16.95
CA GLU A 31 12.95 13.81 -16.55
C GLU A 31 12.94 13.28 -15.10
N VAL A 32 13.49 12.08 -14.91
CA VAL A 32 13.70 11.50 -13.58
C VAL A 32 15.16 11.67 -13.22
N LYS A 33 15.43 12.37 -12.12
CA LYS A 33 16.78 12.52 -11.56
C LYS A 33 16.91 11.66 -10.33
N TYR A 34 18.12 11.15 -10.11
CA TYR A 34 18.46 10.35 -8.94
C TYR A 34 19.52 11.05 -8.10
N PHE A 35 19.51 10.79 -6.80
CA PHE A 35 20.58 11.20 -5.91
C PHE A 35 21.84 10.42 -6.24
N LYS A 36 22.96 11.13 -6.35
CA LYS A 36 24.31 10.59 -6.32
C LYS A 36 24.94 11.07 -5.02
N SER A 37 24.97 10.21 -4.01
CA SER A 37 25.32 10.56 -2.64
C SER A 37 26.36 9.60 -2.10
N ILE A 38 27.25 10.08 -1.24
CA ILE A 38 28.12 9.20 -0.46
C ILE A 38 27.37 8.51 0.68
N PHE A 39 26.15 8.97 0.97
CA PHE A 39 25.27 8.46 2.00
C PHE A 39 24.35 7.37 1.42
N PRO A 40 24.51 6.10 1.83
CA PRO A 40 23.73 4.98 1.27
C PRO A 40 22.22 5.13 1.45
N GLU A 41 21.77 5.89 2.45
CA GLU A 41 20.36 6.14 2.73
C GLU A 41 19.68 7.04 1.69
N GLU A 42 20.42 7.70 0.81
CA GLU A 42 19.88 8.56 -0.26
C GLU A 42 20.37 8.14 -1.64
N ASP A 43 21.54 7.50 -1.75
CA ASP A 43 22.13 7.15 -3.03
C ASP A 43 21.21 6.25 -3.88
N GLY A 44 21.10 6.58 -5.17
CA GLY A 44 20.23 5.88 -6.11
C GLY A 44 18.73 6.14 -5.91
N LYS A 45 18.30 6.91 -4.89
CA LYS A 45 16.90 7.28 -4.72
C LYS A 45 16.46 8.38 -5.67
N VAL A 46 15.16 8.45 -5.97
CA VAL A 46 14.58 9.48 -6.83
C VAL A 46 14.79 10.84 -6.17
N LYS A 47 15.46 11.75 -6.88
CA LYS A 47 15.67 13.13 -6.45
C LYS A 47 14.56 14.04 -6.95
N SER A 48 14.16 13.88 -8.21
CA SER A 48 13.06 14.67 -8.79
C SER A 48 12.42 13.97 -9.97
N ILE A 49 11.15 14.28 -10.21
CA ILE A 49 10.43 13.94 -11.44
C ILE A 49 9.83 15.24 -11.97
N GLY A 50 10.32 15.71 -13.12
CA GLY A 50 10.01 17.05 -13.61
C GLY A 50 10.38 18.12 -12.58
N ASN A 51 9.40 18.94 -12.17
CA ASN A 51 9.60 19.99 -11.16
C ASN A 51 9.36 19.51 -9.72
N THR A 52 8.87 18.28 -9.54
CA THR A 52 8.57 17.72 -8.22
C THR A 52 9.84 17.19 -7.57
N GLN A 53 10.24 17.78 -6.45
CA GLN A 53 11.40 17.35 -5.67
C GLN A 53 11.01 16.28 -4.65
N PHE A 54 11.93 15.38 -4.37
CA PHE A 54 11.82 14.36 -3.33
C PHE A 54 12.91 14.61 -2.30
N GLU A 55 12.52 14.71 -1.04
CA GLU A 55 13.45 14.77 0.09
C GLU A 55 13.36 13.51 0.93
N TYR A 56 14.48 13.13 1.52
CA TYR A 56 14.57 12.01 2.44
C TYR A 56 15.07 12.47 3.80
N TYR A 57 14.71 11.73 4.85
CA TYR A 57 15.25 11.95 6.18
C TYR A 57 16.70 11.48 6.25
N ARG A 58 17.60 12.37 6.66
CA ARG A 58 18.93 12.03 7.16
C ARG A 58 18.89 12.11 8.68
N SER A 59 18.76 10.95 9.32
CA SER A 59 18.56 10.86 10.76
C SER A 59 19.52 9.86 11.39
N ILE A 60 19.93 10.18 12.62
CA ILE A 60 20.62 9.23 13.49
C ILE A 60 19.70 8.10 13.97
N PHE A 61 18.37 8.29 13.86
CA PHE A 61 17.38 7.28 14.19
C PHE A 61 17.14 6.36 12.98
N PRO A 62 17.52 5.08 13.05
CA PRO A 62 17.38 4.14 11.93
C PRO A 62 15.93 3.98 11.44
N GLU A 63 14.95 4.25 12.31
CA GLU A 63 13.53 4.04 12.03
C GLU A 63 12.94 5.10 11.09
N GLU A 64 13.62 6.22 10.88
CA GLU A 64 13.23 7.24 9.89
C GLU A 64 14.30 7.50 8.83
N ASN A 65 15.54 7.09 9.06
CA ASN A 65 16.63 7.35 8.13
C ASN A 65 16.35 6.76 6.73
N GLY A 66 16.56 7.58 5.70
CA GLY A 66 16.25 7.25 4.31
C GLY A 66 14.76 7.19 3.95
N LYS A 67 13.83 7.44 4.88
CA LYS A 67 12.40 7.54 4.53
C LYS A 67 12.08 8.86 3.84
N ILE A 68 11.02 8.89 3.03
CA ILE A 68 10.57 10.10 2.34
C ILE A 68 10.15 11.14 3.37
N LYS A 69 10.74 12.32 3.29
CA LYS A 69 10.44 13.48 4.12
C LYS A 69 9.45 14.42 3.43
N SER A 70 9.59 14.61 2.12
CA SER A 70 8.63 15.37 1.33
C SER A 70 8.64 14.97 -0.14
N ILE A 71 7.53 15.23 -0.81
CA ILE A 71 7.36 15.18 -2.26
C ILE A 71 6.67 16.48 -2.67
N GLY A 72 7.37 17.36 -3.37
CA GLY A 72 6.94 18.74 -3.58
C GLY A 72 6.60 19.40 -2.24
N ASP A 73 5.41 19.97 -2.13
CA ASP A 73 4.93 20.62 -0.90
C ASP A 73 4.32 19.64 0.13
N THR A 74 4.18 18.36 -0.22
CA THR A 74 3.59 17.35 0.66
C THR A 74 4.65 16.80 1.60
N LYS A 75 4.49 17.04 2.91
CA LYS A 75 5.38 16.51 3.96
C LYS A 75 4.91 15.14 4.44
N PHE A 76 5.85 14.31 4.86
CA PHE A 76 5.60 13.00 5.46
C PHE A 76 6.27 12.98 6.83
N GLU A 77 5.51 12.73 7.89
CA GLU A 77 6.05 12.60 9.24
C GLU A 77 5.98 11.16 9.71
N TYR A 78 6.95 10.74 10.51
CA TYR A 78 6.97 9.41 11.13
C TYR A 78 6.93 9.51 12.66
N ASN A 79 6.34 8.50 13.29
CA ASN A 79 6.25 8.40 14.74
C ASN A 79 7.64 8.19 15.34
N ARG A 80 7.95 9.04 16.33
CA ARG A 80 9.03 8.87 17.30
C ARG A 80 8.38 8.68 18.66
N SER A 81 8.37 7.44 19.12
CA SER A 81 7.66 6.95 20.28
C SER A 81 8.62 6.23 21.21
N ILE A 82 8.32 6.26 22.50
CA ILE A 82 8.98 5.39 23.48
C ILE A 82 8.56 3.92 23.33
N PHE A 83 7.44 3.69 22.63
CA PHE A 83 6.93 2.36 22.29
C PHE A 83 7.54 1.89 20.96
N PRO A 84 8.43 0.89 20.97
CA PRO A 84 9.16 0.45 19.77
C PRO A 84 8.24 0.03 18.61
N GLU A 85 7.07 -0.52 18.91
CA GLU A 85 6.08 -0.96 17.92
C GLU A 85 5.45 0.19 17.12
N GLU A 86 5.55 1.43 17.61
CA GLU A 86 5.06 2.62 16.91
C GLU A 86 6.17 3.34 16.15
N ASN A 87 7.43 3.03 16.42
CA ASN A 87 8.57 3.75 15.83
C ASN A 87 8.68 3.55 14.33
N GLY A 88 8.87 4.66 13.62
CA GLY A 88 8.98 4.66 12.17
C GLY A 88 7.67 4.42 11.43
N LYS A 89 6.53 4.19 12.12
CA LYS A 89 5.22 4.21 11.46
C LYS A 89 4.93 5.62 10.93
N LEU A 90 4.23 5.70 9.80
CA LEU A 90 3.83 6.97 9.23
C LEU A 90 2.81 7.64 10.14
N LYS A 91 3.08 8.88 10.52
CA LYS A 91 2.24 9.69 11.41
C LYS A 91 1.30 10.60 10.63
N SER A 92 1.79 11.19 9.53
CA SER A 92 0.98 12.08 8.69
C SER A 92 1.52 12.20 7.27
N VAL A 93 0.63 12.59 6.35
CA VAL A 93 0.94 13.01 4.97
C VAL A 93 0.23 14.32 4.69
N GLY A 94 0.98 15.38 4.42
CA GLY A 94 0.45 16.74 4.32
C GLY A 94 -0.30 17.11 5.59
N ASN A 95 -1.59 17.42 5.45
CA ASN A 95 -2.49 17.76 6.56
C ASN A 95 -3.29 16.55 7.11
N LYS A 96 -3.07 15.34 6.58
CA LYS A 96 -3.82 14.14 6.96
C LYS A 96 -3.03 13.33 8.00
N THR A 97 -3.64 13.09 9.16
CA THR A 97 -3.09 12.18 10.18
C THR A 97 -3.34 10.73 9.80
N VAL A 98 -2.36 9.87 10.08
CA VAL A 98 -2.46 8.42 9.92
C VAL A 98 -2.63 7.79 11.30
N THR A 99 -3.64 6.93 11.45
CA THR A 99 -3.87 6.18 12.69
C THR A 99 -3.78 4.68 12.43
N TYR A 100 -3.55 3.91 13.50
CA TYR A 100 -3.37 2.46 13.44
C TYR A 100 -4.28 1.74 14.42
N TYR A 101 -4.67 0.52 14.08
CA TYR A 101 -5.39 -0.35 14.99
C TYR A 101 -4.50 -0.78 16.15
N ARG A 102 -5.04 -0.63 17.37
CA ARG A 102 -4.52 -1.26 18.59
C ARG A 102 -5.52 -2.33 19.00
N SER A 103 -5.23 -3.56 18.64
CA SER A 103 -6.17 -4.66 18.78
C SER A 103 -5.52 -5.87 19.43
N ILE A 104 -6.33 -6.63 20.17
CA ILE A 104 -5.95 -7.96 20.65
C ILE A 104 -5.93 -8.99 19.52
N PHE A 105 -6.57 -8.67 18.40
CA PHE A 105 -6.68 -9.50 17.22
C PHE A 105 -5.46 -9.29 16.31
N PRO A 106 -4.58 -10.29 16.15
CA PRO A 106 -3.34 -10.15 15.38
C PRO A 106 -3.57 -9.78 13.90
N GLU A 107 -4.71 -10.18 13.34
CA GLU A 107 -5.06 -9.96 11.94
C GLU A 107 -5.30 -8.49 11.58
N GLU A 108 -5.53 -7.61 12.55
CA GLU A 108 -5.71 -6.16 12.33
C GLU A 108 -4.75 -5.28 13.14
N ASN A 109 -4.13 -5.81 14.20
CA ASN A 109 -3.25 -5.03 15.06
C ASN A 109 -2.08 -4.43 14.27
N GLY A 110 -1.83 -3.13 14.47
CA GLY A 110 -0.78 -2.39 13.78
C GLY A 110 -1.08 -2.03 12.31
N LYS A 111 -2.23 -2.44 11.76
CA LYS A 111 -2.67 -2.01 10.42
C LYS A 111 -3.23 -0.59 10.45
N ILE A 112 -3.21 0.09 9.30
CA ILE A 112 -3.74 1.45 9.18
C ILE A 112 -5.23 1.43 9.48
N LYS A 113 -5.67 2.28 10.41
CA LYS A 113 -7.09 2.47 10.75
C LYS A 113 -7.70 3.63 9.98
N SER A 114 -6.98 4.74 9.85
CA SER A 114 -7.46 5.88 9.08
C SER A 114 -6.34 6.74 8.51
N ILE A 115 -6.65 7.51 7.47
CA ILE A 115 -5.82 8.58 6.92
C ILE A 115 -6.71 9.79 6.68
N GLY A 116 -6.59 10.80 7.55
CA GLY A 116 -7.61 11.86 7.65
C GLY A 116 -8.97 11.23 7.91
N ASP A 117 -9.97 11.60 7.10
CA ASP A 117 -11.36 11.12 7.21
C ASP A 117 -11.61 9.78 6.49
N ILE A 118 -10.58 9.19 5.89
CA ILE A 118 -10.71 7.90 5.18
C ILE A 118 -10.41 6.77 6.16
N GLU A 119 -11.42 5.97 6.48
CA GLU A 119 -11.28 4.79 7.33
C GLU A 119 -10.90 3.55 6.52
N PHE A 120 -10.10 2.68 7.13
CA PHE A 120 -9.72 1.39 6.59
C PHE A 120 -10.25 0.31 7.52
N THR A 121 -10.94 -0.68 6.98
CA THR A 121 -11.40 -1.84 7.75
C THR A 121 -10.80 -3.13 7.20
N TYR A 122 -10.74 -4.16 8.04
CA TYR A 122 -10.17 -5.45 7.70
C TYR A 122 -11.15 -6.57 8.00
N TYR A 123 -11.05 -7.67 7.25
CA TYR A 123 -11.81 -8.88 7.53
C TYR A 123 -11.29 -9.53 8.80
N ARG A 124 -12.22 -9.90 9.69
CA ARG A 124 -11.98 -10.90 10.74
C ARG A 124 -12.76 -12.13 10.34
N SER A 125 -12.05 -13.11 9.81
CA SER A 125 -12.65 -14.30 9.20
C SER A 125 -12.02 -15.55 9.77
N ILE A 126 -12.83 -16.60 9.89
CA ILE A 126 -12.33 -17.96 10.16
C ILE A 126 -11.64 -18.56 8.94
N PHE A 127 -11.82 -17.92 7.78
CA PHE A 127 -11.25 -18.32 6.51
C PHE A 127 -9.95 -17.58 6.26
N ASP A 128 -8.85 -18.31 6.20
CA ASP A 128 -7.49 -17.75 6.06
C ASP A 128 -7.33 -16.95 4.76
N GLU A 129 -8.09 -17.26 3.70
CA GLU A 129 -7.95 -16.61 2.40
C GLU A 129 -8.31 -15.12 2.40
N GLU A 130 -9.11 -14.66 3.37
CA GLU A 130 -9.51 -13.25 3.52
C GLU A 130 -9.17 -12.66 4.89
N ASN A 131 -8.80 -13.48 5.88
CA ASN A 131 -8.57 -12.99 7.24
C ASN A 131 -7.44 -11.93 7.28
N GLY A 132 -7.74 -10.80 7.91
CA GLY A 132 -6.86 -9.62 7.94
C GLY A 132 -6.74 -8.86 6.62
N LYS A 133 -7.34 -9.31 5.51
CA LYS A 133 -7.30 -8.55 4.25
C LYS A 133 -8.19 -7.30 4.34
N VAL A 134 -7.91 -6.30 3.50
CA VAL A 134 -8.66 -5.02 3.49
C VAL A 134 -10.10 -5.30 3.12
N LYS A 135 -11.04 -4.94 3.99
CA LYS A 135 -12.48 -5.09 3.75
C LYS A 135 -13.10 -3.86 3.13
N SER A 136 -12.67 -2.67 3.56
CA SER A 136 -13.13 -1.41 2.96
C SER A 136 -12.12 -0.29 3.13
N ILE A 137 -12.22 0.68 2.22
CA ILE A 137 -11.51 1.97 2.27
C ILE A 137 -12.55 3.07 2.06
N GLY A 138 -12.82 3.85 3.12
CA GLY A 138 -14.00 4.70 3.21
C GLY A 138 -15.26 3.91 2.86
N ASN A 139 -16.03 4.42 1.90
CA ASN A 139 -17.27 3.78 1.42
C ASN A 139 -17.04 2.71 0.33
N THR A 140 -15.79 2.45 -0.05
CA THR A 140 -15.46 1.46 -1.09
C THR A 140 -15.21 0.11 -0.44
N LYS A 141 -16.03 -0.89 -0.76
CA LYS A 141 -15.85 -2.27 -0.30
C LYS A 141 -14.85 -3.02 -1.17
N VAL A 142 -14.13 -3.96 -0.58
CA VAL A 142 -13.25 -4.90 -1.29
C VAL A 142 -13.73 -6.31 -0.96
N GLU A 143 -13.99 -7.12 -1.98
CA GLU A 143 -14.39 -8.52 -1.82
C GLU A 143 -13.30 -9.43 -2.38
N TYR A 144 -13.21 -10.64 -1.82
CA TYR A 144 -12.25 -11.66 -2.23
C TYR A 144 -12.96 -12.92 -2.73
N TYR A 145 -12.31 -13.64 -3.63
CA TYR A 145 -12.78 -14.95 -4.07
C TYR A 145 -12.62 -15.97 -2.95
N ARG A 146 -13.70 -16.69 -2.65
CA ARG A 146 -13.66 -17.94 -1.90
C ARG A 146 -13.85 -19.07 -2.90
N SER A 147 -12.74 -19.64 -3.34
CA SER A 147 -12.69 -20.57 -4.46
C SER A 147 -12.07 -21.88 -4.02
N ILE A 148 -12.60 -22.99 -4.54
CA ILE A 148 -11.94 -24.30 -4.42
C ILE A 148 -10.66 -24.37 -5.26
N PHE A 149 -10.49 -23.43 -6.20
CA PHE A 149 -9.31 -23.30 -7.04
C PHE A 149 -8.26 -22.45 -6.33
N PRO A 150 -7.12 -23.02 -5.89
CA PRO A 150 -6.10 -22.31 -5.13
C PRO A 150 -5.53 -21.08 -5.86
N GLU A 151 -5.52 -21.10 -7.19
CA GLU A 151 -5.04 -20.01 -8.03
C GLU A 151 -5.89 -18.72 -7.95
N GLU A 152 -7.13 -18.81 -7.47
CA GLU A 152 -8.03 -17.67 -7.32
C GLU A 152 -8.42 -17.42 -5.87
N ASN A 153 -8.32 -18.42 -5.00
CA ASN A 153 -8.74 -18.30 -3.63
C ASN A 153 -7.99 -17.18 -2.90
N GLY A 154 -8.73 -16.29 -2.24
CA GLY A 154 -8.19 -15.12 -1.55
C GLY A 154 -7.75 -13.97 -2.45
N LYS A 155 -7.91 -14.05 -3.78
CA LYS A 155 -7.67 -12.91 -4.67
C LYS A 155 -8.84 -11.94 -4.68
N ILE A 156 -8.57 -10.67 -4.99
CA ILE A 156 -9.62 -9.64 -5.07
C ILE A 156 -10.63 -10.00 -6.16
N LYS A 157 -11.88 -10.11 -5.78
CA LYS A 157 -13.02 -10.32 -6.67
C LYS A 157 -13.62 -9.00 -7.16
N SER A 158 -13.78 -8.03 -6.26
CA SER A 158 -14.36 -6.73 -6.61
C SER A 158 -13.87 -5.62 -5.71
N ILE A 159 -13.86 -4.40 -6.24
CA ILE A 159 -13.56 -3.17 -5.50
C ILE A 159 -14.63 -2.14 -5.85
N GLY A 160 -15.50 -1.82 -4.89
CA GLY A 160 -16.69 -1.02 -5.11
C GLY A 160 -17.53 -1.62 -6.24
N GLY A 161 -17.78 -0.84 -7.29
CA GLY A 161 -18.49 -1.31 -8.49
C GLY A 161 -17.64 -2.09 -9.50
N ALA A 162 -16.31 -2.11 -9.36
CA ALA A 162 -15.42 -2.77 -10.32
C ALA A 162 -15.34 -4.27 -10.04
N GLN A 163 -15.39 -5.09 -11.10
CA GLN A 163 -15.24 -6.54 -11.06
C GLN A 163 -13.89 -6.96 -11.64
N ILE A 164 -13.24 -7.92 -10.98
CA ILE A 164 -11.91 -8.41 -11.32
C ILE A 164 -12.04 -9.89 -11.69
N GLU A 165 -11.57 -10.25 -12.89
CA GLU A 165 -11.51 -11.64 -13.33
C GLU A 165 -10.07 -12.13 -13.43
N TYR A 166 -9.89 -13.43 -13.19
CA TYR A 166 -8.63 -14.12 -13.38
C TYR A 166 -8.74 -15.19 -14.45
N HIS A 167 -7.60 -15.52 -15.05
CA HIS A 167 -7.52 -16.59 -16.03
C HIS A 167 -7.72 -17.94 -15.35
N ARG A 168 -8.60 -18.75 -15.96
CA ARG A 168 -8.69 -20.20 -15.77
C ARG A 168 -8.47 -20.85 -17.11
N SER A 169 -7.41 -21.62 -17.19
CA SER A 169 -6.87 -22.19 -18.41
C SER A 169 -6.49 -23.64 -18.18
N ILE A 170 -6.47 -24.39 -19.29
CA ILE A 170 -5.84 -25.71 -19.33
C ILE A 170 -4.31 -25.63 -19.22
N PHE A 171 -3.75 -24.44 -19.42
CA PHE A 171 -2.34 -24.11 -19.25
C PHE A 171 -2.12 -23.56 -17.83
N PRO A 172 -1.58 -24.36 -16.89
CA PRO A 172 -1.51 -23.98 -15.48
C PRO A 172 -0.73 -22.69 -15.21
N GLU A 173 0.23 -22.36 -16.09
CA GLU A 173 1.04 -21.14 -16.02
C GLU A 173 0.25 -19.84 -16.21
N GLU A 174 -0.95 -19.92 -16.79
CA GLU A 174 -1.85 -18.77 -16.95
C GLU A 174 -2.81 -18.60 -15.77
N ASN A 175 -2.99 -19.65 -14.96
CA ASN A 175 -4.02 -19.67 -13.94
C ASN A 175 -3.76 -18.63 -12.84
N GLY A 176 -4.82 -17.90 -12.50
CA GLY A 176 -4.77 -16.86 -11.49
C GLY A 176 -4.09 -15.56 -11.94
N LYS A 177 -3.63 -15.43 -13.18
CA LYS A 177 -3.22 -14.11 -13.71
C LYS A 177 -4.44 -13.22 -13.90
N LEU A 178 -4.28 -11.92 -13.68
CA LEU A 178 -5.33 -10.94 -13.92
C LEU A 178 -5.74 -11.00 -15.41
N LYS A 179 -7.01 -11.28 -15.65
CA LYS A 179 -7.60 -11.40 -16.99
C LYS A 179 -8.24 -10.09 -17.42
N SER A 180 -9.08 -9.52 -16.55
CA SER A 180 -9.80 -8.29 -16.86
C SER A 180 -10.20 -7.54 -15.59
N ILE A 181 -10.39 -6.24 -15.76
CA ILE A 181 -11.06 -5.36 -14.80
C ILE A 181 -12.19 -4.68 -15.57
N SER A 182 -13.41 -4.78 -15.07
CA SER A 182 -14.58 -4.16 -15.68
C SER A 182 -15.34 -3.30 -14.68
N GLY A 183 -16.07 -2.31 -15.19
CA GLY A 183 -16.80 -1.36 -14.35
C GLY A 183 -15.89 -0.28 -13.73
N GLN A 184 -16.47 0.50 -12.81
CA GLN A 184 -15.78 1.56 -12.09
C GLN A 184 -15.89 1.31 -10.60
N THR A 185 -14.84 1.65 -9.85
CA THR A 185 -14.82 1.47 -8.39
C THR A 185 -15.91 2.31 -7.71
N GLY A 186 -16.22 3.49 -8.26
CA GLY A 186 -17.00 4.50 -7.54
C GLY A 186 -16.26 5.06 -6.32
N SER A 187 -14.94 4.84 -6.28
CA SER A 187 -14.07 5.24 -5.17
C SER A 187 -13.41 6.59 -5.47
N ASN A 188 -13.47 7.50 -4.50
CA ASN A 188 -12.63 8.71 -4.54
C ASN A 188 -11.17 8.43 -4.18
N PHE A 189 -10.88 7.22 -3.65
CA PHE A 189 -9.54 6.83 -3.22
C PHE A 189 -8.79 6.05 -4.32
N ILE A 190 -9.50 5.17 -5.03
CA ILE A 190 -8.98 4.49 -6.22
C ILE A 190 -9.61 5.15 -7.44
N SER A 191 -8.97 6.23 -7.87
CA SER A 191 -9.50 7.18 -8.84
C SER A 191 -9.07 6.88 -10.28
N SER A 192 -7.99 6.10 -10.45
CA SER A 192 -7.47 5.74 -11.76
C SER A 192 -7.34 4.22 -11.98
N PRO A 193 -7.37 3.75 -13.24
CA PRO A 193 -7.11 2.35 -13.58
C PRO A 193 -5.74 1.84 -13.11
N ILE A 194 -4.72 2.71 -13.09
CA ILE A 194 -3.37 2.35 -12.64
C ILE A 194 -3.35 2.12 -11.13
N GLU A 195 -3.96 3.01 -10.34
CA GLU A 195 -4.08 2.82 -8.88
C GLU A 195 -4.81 1.51 -8.55
N LEU A 196 -5.89 1.24 -9.29
CA LEU A 196 -6.66 0.01 -9.14
C LEU A 196 -5.81 -1.24 -9.43
N TYR A 197 -5.09 -1.23 -10.55
CA TYR A 197 -4.20 -2.33 -10.92
C TYR A 197 -3.12 -2.58 -9.86
N GLN A 198 -2.44 -1.52 -9.39
CA GLN A 198 -1.39 -1.64 -8.38
C GLN A 198 -1.94 -2.19 -7.06
N PHE A 199 -3.10 -1.69 -6.62
CA PHE A 199 -3.77 -2.19 -5.44
C PHE A 199 -4.08 -3.69 -5.56
N ILE A 200 -4.63 -4.12 -6.69
CA ILE A 200 -4.94 -5.53 -6.97
C ILE A 200 -3.67 -6.39 -6.89
N MET A 201 -2.61 -6.00 -7.58
CA MET A 201 -1.36 -6.76 -7.61
C MET A 201 -0.73 -6.88 -6.22
N GLN A 202 -0.83 -5.84 -5.41
CA GLN A 202 -0.24 -5.80 -4.09
C GLN A 202 -1.02 -6.64 -3.06
N GLU A 203 -2.35 -6.57 -3.08
CA GLU A 203 -3.18 -7.36 -2.15
C GLU A 203 -3.20 -8.84 -2.52
N ASN A 204 -3.10 -9.20 -3.80
CA ASN A 204 -3.00 -10.61 -4.21
C ASN A 204 -1.63 -11.25 -3.91
N ALA A 205 -0.61 -10.45 -3.61
CA ALA A 205 0.73 -10.92 -3.24
C ALA A 205 0.89 -11.20 -1.73
N LYS A 206 -0.19 -11.08 -0.94
CA LYS A 206 -0.24 -11.33 0.51
C LYS A 206 -0.97 -12.63 0.79
#